data_AF-A0A1W6L9C3-F1
#
_entry.id   AF-A0A1W6L9C3-F1
#
_cell.length_a   1.000
_cell.length_b   1.000
_cell.length_c   1.000
_cell.angle_alpha   90.00
_cell.angle_beta   90.00
_cell.angle_gamma   90.00
#
_symmetry.space_group_name_H-M   'P 1'
#
loop_
_entity.id
_entity.type
_entity.pdbx_description
1 polymer ?
#
loop_
_entity_poly.entity_id
_entity_poly.type
_entity_poly.pdbx_seq_one_letter_code
_entity_poly.pdbx_strand_id
1 'polypeptide(L)'
;MNKSIGWATVAVVGAMVMGCGGDDDEVVAAPVAPAAVVDPCPALEPAAGAVPTASATGAYLCAANVGVADLERAVTFYKALGMREKARLKRTDRDEVVMASADARGSHLVLFKHSDTTARDYSKNPGKIVFYVKDPAAFGAALAAAGGTLTSPPVLFQGTMVGFGRDPDNNLVEIAGSAVATHSYLSAFGIGVTDLEAARAYYIDVLDFKQTLKLSVTKPNGAGGVTPWYDEYILSSPTAKGSAVVLMHYTDGSAKNYTNNPVSLSLRVSDPVAYAKRITDAGGTVPAAPAKSAEAVLGGIVASTAKDADGTQLHLYKSPQAAPCGTAAITSASTSTTGAYLCSAGVGVTDLEKSVAFYKAAFGMTERVRLTRTDRDEVVLDAADKRGAQLVLYKHTDGSTRNYKQNPGKIVFYVSDTPAAVAAVVAAGGSASTPANFNGSMVSFSRDPDNNLVEIASSAAATTPYVSAFGIGVADLEAAKTFYVDTLDMKLVAPKLSIAKAANTPWYDEYILGSKAGRGASIVLMTYTDGTAKNYKDNPVTLGLRADRPGDYAKRIFDAGKTVTRAPAAATEAALGDALVGYAKDADGTVLEILSSPN
;
A
#
# COMPACT_ATOMS: atom_id res chain seq x y z
N MET A 1 -71.01 34.06 -29.32
CA MET A 1 -71.24 32.87 -28.49
C MET A 1 -70.10 32.83 -27.45
N ASN A 2 -70.25 33.50 -26.31
CA ASN A 2 -70.77 32.95 -25.02
C ASN A 2 -69.92 31.75 -24.54
N LYS A 3 -69.20 31.72 -23.41
CA LYS A 3 -69.15 32.48 -22.11
C LYS A 3 -67.71 32.29 -21.54
N SER A 4 -66.96 33.29 -21.06
CA SER A 4 -66.92 33.94 -19.70
C SER A 4 -66.77 32.93 -18.53
N ILE A 5 -66.01 33.11 -17.44
CA ILE A 5 -65.81 34.20 -16.44
C ILE A 5 -64.52 33.85 -15.61
N GLY A 6 -63.56 34.75 -15.30
CA GLY A 6 -63.43 35.59 -14.08
C GLY A 6 -63.03 34.77 -12.81
N TRP A 7 -62.12 35.14 -11.90
CA TRP A 7 -61.91 36.42 -11.19
C TRP A 7 -60.53 36.47 -10.48
N ALA A 8 -60.09 37.70 -10.22
CA ALA A 8 -58.88 38.12 -9.50
C ALA A 8 -59.06 38.19 -7.96
N THR A 9 -57.96 38.20 -7.20
CA THR A 9 -57.79 39.10 -6.02
C THR A 9 -56.31 39.44 -5.77
N VAL A 10 -56.05 40.74 -5.68
CA VAL A 10 -54.83 41.42 -5.18
C VAL A 10 -55.03 41.74 -3.69
N ALA A 11 -53.99 41.65 -2.87
CA ALA A 11 -53.88 42.49 -1.66
C ALA A 11 -52.42 42.71 -1.25
N VAL A 12 -51.97 43.95 -1.43
CA VAL A 12 -50.85 44.60 -0.75
C VAL A 12 -51.47 45.60 0.22
N VAL A 13 -51.20 45.48 1.53
CA VAL A 13 -51.26 46.51 2.60
C VAL A 13 -50.36 45.93 3.72
N GLY A 14 -49.39 46.58 4.36
CA GLY A 14 -49.21 48.01 4.61
C GLY A 14 -49.38 48.31 6.11
N ALA A 15 -48.27 48.25 6.86
CA ALA A 15 -47.89 49.11 7.99
C ALA A 15 -48.78 49.25 9.28
N MET A 16 -48.10 49.02 10.42
CA MET A 16 -47.99 49.91 11.62
C MET A 16 -49.11 49.96 12.69
N VAL A 17 -48.79 49.45 13.90
CA VAL A 17 -49.16 49.93 15.26
C VAL A 17 -48.09 49.37 16.23
N MET A 18 -47.12 50.13 16.76
CA MET A 18 -47.10 51.01 17.95
C MET A 18 -46.94 50.29 19.31
N GLY A 19 -45.72 50.38 19.88
CA GLY A 19 -45.43 50.72 21.29
C GLY A 19 -45.43 49.62 22.37
N CYS A 20 -44.27 49.34 22.98
CA CYS A 20 -43.92 49.71 24.37
C CYS A 20 -42.72 48.91 24.92
N GLY A 21 -41.63 49.63 25.24
CA GLY A 21 -40.84 49.52 26.49
C GLY A 21 -40.03 48.26 26.82
N GLY A 22 -38.77 48.46 27.21
CA GLY A 22 -38.04 47.53 28.07
C GLY A 22 -36.55 47.43 27.74
N ASP A 23 -35.73 48.05 28.56
CA ASP A 23 -34.28 47.98 28.60
C ASP A 23 -33.73 46.54 28.69
N ASP A 24 -32.56 46.30 28.09
CA ASP A 24 -31.44 45.44 28.53
C ASP A 24 -30.56 45.08 27.32
N ASP A 25 -29.66 45.99 26.91
CA ASP A 25 -28.61 45.73 25.91
C ASP A 25 -27.51 44.84 26.54
N GLU A 26 -27.79 43.54 26.63
CA GLU A 26 -26.75 42.53 26.77
C GLU A 26 -26.18 42.25 25.36
N VAL A 27 -25.01 42.82 25.07
CA VAL A 27 -24.25 42.53 23.84
C VAL A 27 -23.81 41.07 23.90
N VAL A 28 -24.66 40.16 23.43
CA VAL A 28 -24.31 38.75 23.23
C VAL A 28 -23.25 38.72 22.13
N ALA A 29 -21.99 38.55 22.54
CA ALA A 29 -20.89 38.34 21.62
C ALA A 29 -21.24 37.19 20.67
N ALA A 30 -21.18 37.46 19.37
CA ALA A 30 -21.41 36.45 18.36
C ALA A 30 -20.54 35.22 18.66
N PRO A 31 -21.09 34.00 18.58
CA PRO A 31 -20.33 32.80 18.87
C PRO A 31 -19.07 32.75 17.99
N VAL A 32 -17.90 32.71 18.63
CA VAL A 32 -16.62 32.54 17.95
C VAL A 32 -16.69 31.25 17.15
N ALA A 33 -16.52 31.35 15.83
CA ALA A 33 -16.53 30.18 14.96
C ALA A 33 -15.52 29.13 15.48
N PRO A 34 -15.89 27.83 15.52
CA PRO A 34 -14.97 26.80 15.97
C PRO A 34 -13.70 26.83 15.11
N ALA A 35 -12.54 26.76 15.76
CA ALA A 35 -11.25 26.72 15.08
C ALA A 35 -11.24 25.59 14.05
N ALA A 36 -10.84 25.90 12.82
CA ALA A 36 -10.78 24.91 11.74
C ALA A 36 -9.84 23.75 12.14
N VAL A 37 -10.24 22.52 11.82
CA VAL A 37 -9.36 21.34 11.92
C VAL A 37 -8.19 21.55 10.96
N VAL A 38 -6.96 21.52 11.47
CA VAL A 38 -5.75 21.65 10.68
C VAL A 38 -4.92 20.40 10.84
N ASP A 39 -4.86 19.64 9.75
CA ASP A 39 -3.94 18.53 9.65
C ASP A 39 -2.51 19.03 9.38
N PRO A 40 -1.53 18.76 10.28
CA PRO A 40 -0.13 19.12 10.04
C PRO A 40 0.48 18.33 8.87
N CYS A 41 -0.17 17.26 8.42
CA CYS A 41 0.17 16.54 7.21
C CYS A 41 -0.63 17.08 6.00
N PRO A 42 -0.06 17.06 4.78
CA PRO A 42 -0.83 17.39 3.58
C PRO A 42 -1.96 16.36 3.39
N ALA A 43 -3.18 16.84 3.14
CA ALA A 43 -4.16 16.03 2.43
C ALA A 43 -3.55 15.77 1.05
N LEU A 44 -3.34 14.50 0.72
CA LEU A 44 -2.65 14.15 -0.51
C LEU A 44 -3.58 14.46 -1.69
N GLU A 45 -3.41 15.63 -2.30
CA GLU A 45 -3.92 15.81 -3.66
C GLU A 45 -2.97 15.04 -4.60
N PRO A 46 -3.49 14.18 -5.48
CA PRO A 46 -2.66 13.55 -6.49
C PRO A 46 -1.99 14.65 -7.32
N ALA A 47 -0.70 14.46 -7.68
CA ALA A 47 -0.04 15.34 -8.63
C ALA A 47 -0.91 15.48 -9.89
N ALA A 48 -1.00 16.68 -10.47
CA ALA A 48 -1.81 16.91 -11.66
C ALA A 48 -1.47 15.87 -12.76
N GLY A 49 -2.42 14.99 -13.09
CA GLY A 49 -2.25 13.89 -14.05
C GLY A 49 -1.95 12.50 -13.46
N ALA A 50 -1.78 12.38 -12.15
CA ALA A 50 -1.65 11.08 -11.48
C ALA A 50 -3.04 10.55 -11.08
N VAL A 51 -3.37 9.33 -11.51
CA VAL A 51 -4.54 8.61 -10.99
C VAL A 51 -4.34 8.40 -9.49
N PRO A 52 -5.29 8.80 -8.62
CA PRO A 52 -5.14 8.64 -7.18
C PRO A 52 -5.03 7.14 -6.84
N THR A 53 -3.80 6.71 -6.53
CA THR A 53 -3.51 5.37 -6.04
C THR A 53 -4.01 5.26 -4.61
N ALA A 54 -4.90 4.30 -4.38
CA ALA A 54 -5.44 4.04 -3.05
C ALA A 54 -4.35 3.42 -2.14
N SER A 55 -4.38 3.88 -0.89
CA SER A 55 -3.78 3.30 0.30
C SER A 55 -2.25 3.23 0.43
N ALA A 56 -1.75 4.07 1.33
CA ALA A 56 -0.41 4.00 1.91
C ALA A 56 -0.33 2.83 2.91
N THR A 57 0.17 1.66 2.50
CA THR A 57 0.68 0.65 3.45
C THR A 57 2.12 0.99 3.80
N GLY A 58 2.35 1.47 5.01
CA GLY A 58 3.67 1.82 5.54
C GLY A 58 3.76 3.27 6.02
N ALA A 59 4.82 3.58 6.76
CA ALA A 59 5.07 4.92 7.27
C ALA A 59 5.53 5.86 6.14
N TYR A 60 5.06 7.10 6.13
CA TYR A 60 5.69 8.15 5.34
C TYR A 60 5.87 9.44 6.14
N LEU A 61 6.95 10.16 5.87
CA LEU A 61 7.18 11.48 6.43
C LEU A 61 6.13 12.43 5.83
N CYS A 62 5.22 12.93 6.66
CA CYS A 62 4.19 13.86 6.21
C CYS A 62 4.57 15.32 6.52
N ALA A 63 5.35 15.53 7.59
CA ALA A 63 5.90 16.82 7.93
C ALA A 63 7.22 16.67 8.70
N ALA A 64 8.14 17.60 8.47
CA ALA A 64 9.30 17.81 9.31
C ALA A 64 9.02 18.96 10.27
N ASN A 65 9.29 18.80 11.55
CA ASN A 65 9.08 19.85 12.54
C ASN A 65 10.43 20.39 13.00
N VAL A 66 10.58 21.72 12.97
CA VAL A 66 11.81 22.43 13.29
C VAL A 66 11.51 23.54 14.27
N GLY A 67 12.14 23.49 15.43
CA GLY A 67 12.07 24.53 16.44
C GLY A 67 12.99 25.69 16.07
N VAL A 68 12.50 26.91 16.26
CA VAL A 68 13.16 28.15 15.86
C VAL A 68 13.18 29.15 17.00
N ALA A 69 14.20 30.01 17.05
CA ALA A 69 14.30 31.06 18.06
C ALA A 69 13.25 32.16 17.84
N ASP A 70 12.99 32.49 16.57
CA ASP A 70 12.03 33.50 16.13
C ASP A 70 11.14 32.94 15.02
N LEU A 71 9.86 32.71 15.36
CA LEU A 71 8.88 32.09 14.49
C LEU A 71 8.55 32.94 13.25
N GLU A 72 8.39 34.26 13.41
CA GLU A 72 8.03 35.14 12.28
C GLU A 72 9.20 35.33 11.32
N ARG A 73 10.41 35.42 11.86
CA ARG A 73 11.63 35.47 11.05
C ARG A 73 11.77 34.19 10.22
N ALA A 74 11.56 33.02 10.82
CA ALA A 74 11.62 31.75 10.12
C ALA A 74 10.51 31.66 9.04
N VAL A 75 9.27 32.03 9.34
CA VAL A 75 8.18 32.04 8.37
C VAL A 75 8.50 32.95 7.18
N THR A 76 9.03 34.15 7.43
CA THR A 76 9.45 35.10 6.38
C THR A 76 10.54 34.50 5.51
N PHE A 77 11.55 33.87 6.12
CA PHE A 77 12.63 33.19 5.41
C PHE A 77 12.12 32.08 4.48
N TYR A 78 11.29 31.16 4.99
CA TYR A 78 10.78 30.05 4.18
C TYR A 78 9.77 30.50 3.10
N LYS A 79 9.05 31.61 3.31
CA LYS A 79 8.24 32.25 2.25
C LYS A 79 9.10 32.75 1.09
N ALA A 80 10.24 33.36 1.37
CA ALA A 80 11.18 33.81 0.33
C ALA A 80 11.78 32.63 -0.47
N LEU A 81 11.83 31.43 0.12
CA LEU A 81 12.23 30.19 -0.56
C LEU A 81 11.08 29.50 -1.33
N GLY A 82 9.91 30.11 -1.42
CA GLY A 82 8.77 29.60 -2.18
C GLY A 82 7.85 28.67 -1.39
N MET A 83 7.93 28.65 -0.06
CA MET A 83 6.90 28.01 0.76
C MET A 83 5.72 28.94 1.02
N ARG A 84 4.55 28.38 1.29
CA ARG A 84 3.33 29.09 1.67
C ARG A 84 2.90 28.68 3.06
N GLU A 85 2.46 29.67 3.83
CA GLU A 85 1.84 29.42 5.12
C GLU A 85 0.47 28.79 4.91
N LYS A 86 0.25 27.63 5.53
CA LYS A 86 -1.01 26.88 5.48
C LYS A 86 -1.88 27.16 6.69
N ALA A 87 -1.26 27.20 7.87
CA ALA A 87 -1.97 27.37 9.13
C ALA A 87 -1.03 27.82 10.24
N ARG A 88 -1.61 28.44 11.27
CA ARG A 88 -0.96 28.74 12.54
C ARG A 88 -1.69 28.02 13.65
N LEU A 89 -0.94 27.36 14.53
CA LEU A 89 -1.49 26.52 15.59
C LEU A 89 -0.95 26.97 16.93
N LYS A 90 -1.84 27.10 17.92
CA LYS A 90 -1.45 27.26 19.32
C LYS A 90 -1.54 25.89 19.99
N ARG A 91 -0.41 25.39 20.50
CA ARG A 91 -0.34 24.21 21.37
C ARG A 91 -0.12 24.68 22.82
N THR A 92 -0.28 23.76 23.76
CA THR A 92 -0.02 24.02 25.18
C THR A 92 1.44 24.40 25.43
N ASP A 93 2.38 23.81 24.68
CA ASP A 93 3.83 23.94 24.87
C ASP A 93 4.53 24.77 23.79
N ARG A 94 3.84 25.20 22.72
CA ARG A 94 4.44 25.92 21.59
C ARG A 94 3.44 26.64 20.67
N ASP A 95 3.97 27.58 19.90
CA ASP A 95 3.33 28.17 18.72
C ASP A 95 3.89 27.49 17.47
N GLU A 96 3.04 27.03 16.55
CA GLU A 96 3.44 26.37 15.31
C GLU A 96 2.93 27.13 14.07
N VAL A 97 3.69 27.08 12.99
CA VAL A 97 3.27 27.47 11.65
C VAL A 97 3.54 26.32 10.68
N VAL A 98 2.48 25.85 10.01
CA VAL A 98 2.57 24.80 9.00
C VAL A 98 2.85 25.44 7.65
N MET A 99 3.98 25.11 7.06
CA MET A 99 4.43 25.60 5.75
C MET A 99 4.30 24.48 4.71
N ALA A 100 3.74 24.79 3.55
CA ALA A 100 3.66 23.87 2.41
C ALA A 100 4.50 24.40 1.25
N SER A 101 5.00 23.52 0.39
CA SER A 101 5.58 23.92 -0.91
C SER A 101 4.52 24.66 -1.75
N ALA A 102 4.91 25.62 -2.58
CA ALA A 102 3.98 26.39 -3.41
C ALA A 102 3.08 25.49 -4.28
N ASP A 103 3.63 24.40 -4.81
CA ASP A 103 2.93 23.42 -5.64
C ASP A 103 2.33 22.23 -4.84
N ALA A 104 2.33 22.31 -3.52
CA ALA A 104 1.85 21.28 -2.60
C ALA A 104 2.55 19.91 -2.73
N ARG A 105 3.74 19.83 -3.35
CA ARG A 105 4.56 18.61 -3.37
C ARG A 105 5.38 18.45 -2.09
N GLY A 106 5.69 17.19 -1.77
CA GLY A 106 6.51 16.82 -0.62
C GLY A 106 5.76 16.90 0.72
N SER A 107 6.51 16.72 1.80
CA SER A 107 6.05 16.92 3.16
C SER A 107 5.87 18.41 3.48
N HIS A 108 5.09 18.72 4.51
CA HIS A 108 5.10 20.07 5.08
C HIS A 108 6.37 20.31 5.92
N LEU A 109 6.69 21.57 6.13
CA LEU A 109 7.63 22.02 7.16
C LEU A 109 6.82 22.70 8.27
N VAL A 110 6.89 22.19 9.49
CA VAL A 110 6.26 22.81 10.66
C VAL A 110 7.34 23.56 11.42
N LEU A 111 7.22 24.88 11.44
CA LEU A 111 8.09 25.75 12.24
C LEU A 111 7.44 25.91 13.59
N PHE A 112 8.17 25.79 14.69
CA PHE A 112 7.58 26.00 16.01
C PHE A 112 8.50 26.76 16.97
N LYS A 113 7.88 27.53 17.86
CA LYS A 113 8.55 28.20 18.96
C LYS A 113 7.98 27.68 20.27
N HIS A 114 8.83 27.16 21.15
CA HIS A 114 8.40 26.73 22.47
C HIS A 114 7.86 27.91 23.28
N SER A 115 6.79 27.65 24.03
CA SER A 115 6.15 28.62 24.93
C SER A 115 6.88 28.73 26.27
N ASP A 116 7.73 27.76 26.61
CA ASP A 116 8.54 27.79 27.83
C ASP A 116 9.78 28.69 27.68
N THR A 117 10.41 29.00 28.82
CA THR A 117 11.61 29.85 28.89
C THR A 117 12.92 29.04 28.86
N THR A 118 12.85 27.74 28.54
CA THR A 118 14.04 26.87 28.53
C THR A 118 14.95 27.30 27.38
N ALA A 119 16.18 27.67 27.74
CA ALA A 119 17.20 27.99 26.75
C ALA A 119 17.51 26.77 25.88
N ARG A 120 17.48 26.96 24.56
CA ARG A 120 17.81 25.93 23.56
C ARG A 120 18.89 26.49 22.63
N ASP A 121 19.87 25.67 22.32
CA ASP A 121 20.96 26.04 21.41
C ASP A 121 20.60 25.68 19.97
N TYR A 122 19.83 26.56 19.31
CA TYR A 122 19.44 26.37 17.92
C TYR A 122 20.65 26.36 16.97
N SER A 123 21.78 26.95 17.38
CA SER A 123 22.99 27.00 16.55
C SER A 123 23.66 25.63 16.34
N LYS A 124 23.28 24.61 17.11
CA LYS A 124 23.85 23.26 17.03
C LYS A 124 22.89 22.20 16.51
N ASN A 125 21.78 22.60 15.90
CA ASN A 125 20.83 21.67 15.31
C ASN A 125 21.51 20.82 14.21
N PRO A 126 21.58 19.49 14.35
CA PRO A 126 22.12 18.64 13.30
C PRO A 126 21.09 18.34 12.20
N GLY A 127 20.00 19.11 12.12
CA GLY A 127 18.95 18.94 11.13
C GLY A 127 19.36 19.37 9.73
N LYS A 128 18.85 18.67 8.72
CA LYS A 128 19.02 18.99 7.30
C LYS A 128 17.66 19.13 6.61
N ILE A 129 17.46 20.18 5.84
CA ILE A 129 16.23 20.46 5.11
C ILE A 129 16.58 20.46 3.62
N VAL A 130 16.04 19.50 2.87
CA VAL A 130 16.43 19.30 1.47
C VAL A 130 15.32 19.78 0.54
N PHE A 131 15.63 20.75 -0.31
CA PHE A 131 14.71 21.22 -1.35
C PHE A 131 15.10 20.67 -2.72
N TYR A 132 14.13 20.10 -3.43
CA TYR A 132 14.24 19.92 -4.87
C TYR A 132 13.79 21.19 -5.56
N VAL A 133 14.63 21.71 -6.45
CA VAL A 133 14.45 23.04 -7.06
C VAL A 133 14.74 23.00 -8.55
N LYS A 134 14.00 23.82 -9.32
CA LYS A 134 14.18 23.91 -10.77
C LYS A 134 15.49 24.60 -11.14
N ASP A 135 15.77 25.71 -10.45
CA ASP A 135 16.96 26.53 -10.65
C ASP A 135 17.72 26.65 -9.32
N PRO A 136 18.74 25.79 -9.11
CA PRO A 136 19.56 25.82 -7.90
C PRO A 136 20.26 27.15 -7.66
N ALA A 137 20.72 27.82 -8.71
CA ALA A 137 21.46 29.07 -8.59
C ALA A 137 20.53 30.20 -8.11
N ALA A 138 19.35 30.32 -8.73
CA ALA A 138 18.34 31.28 -8.29
C ALA A 138 17.84 30.98 -6.87
N PHE A 139 17.65 29.71 -6.52
CA PHE A 139 17.27 29.32 -5.16
C PHE A 139 18.36 29.68 -4.13
N GLY A 140 19.63 29.45 -4.45
CA GLY A 140 20.75 29.85 -3.59
C GLY A 140 20.84 31.37 -3.39
N ALA A 141 20.56 32.15 -4.44
CA ALA A 141 20.48 33.60 -4.35
C ALA A 141 19.30 34.07 -3.47
N ALA A 142 18.12 33.45 -3.63
CA ALA A 142 16.94 33.74 -2.80
C ALA A 142 17.21 33.41 -1.31
N LEU A 143 17.88 32.29 -1.04
CA LEU A 143 18.31 31.91 0.32
C LEU A 143 19.20 32.97 0.95
N ALA A 144 20.22 33.44 0.24
CA ALA A 144 21.11 34.48 0.73
C ALA A 144 20.36 35.81 0.96
N ALA A 145 19.52 36.22 0.00
CA ALA A 145 18.72 37.44 0.10
C ALA A 145 17.71 37.42 1.26
N ALA A 146 17.21 36.24 1.63
CA ALA A 146 16.29 36.05 2.75
C ALA A 146 16.98 36.08 4.13
N GLY A 147 18.30 36.25 4.18
CA GLY A 147 19.09 36.26 5.42
C GLY A 147 19.70 34.91 5.80
N GLY A 148 19.66 33.92 4.91
CA GLY A 148 20.41 32.68 5.04
C GLY A 148 21.87 32.84 4.65
N THR A 149 22.71 31.86 4.97
CA THR A 149 24.12 31.85 4.58
C THR A 149 24.38 30.74 3.57
N LEU A 150 24.85 31.07 2.36
CA LEU A 150 25.27 30.07 1.39
C LEU A 150 26.65 29.53 1.77
N THR A 151 26.72 28.26 2.18
CA THR A 151 27.97 27.60 2.61
C THR A 151 28.72 26.93 1.47
N SER A 152 28.00 26.48 0.44
CA SER A 152 28.55 25.98 -0.81
C SER A 152 27.58 26.35 -1.93
N PRO A 153 28.04 27.05 -2.99
CA PRO A 153 27.20 27.29 -4.15
C PRO A 153 26.80 25.96 -4.81
N PRO A 154 25.67 25.93 -5.56
CA PRO A 154 25.31 24.75 -6.34
C PRO A 154 26.40 24.37 -7.33
N VAL A 155 26.86 23.12 -7.25
CA VAL A 155 27.85 22.52 -8.15
C VAL A 155 27.37 21.15 -8.61
N LEU A 156 27.83 20.68 -9.76
CA LEU A 156 27.44 19.37 -10.27
C LEU A 156 28.07 18.26 -9.40
N PHE A 157 27.24 17.44 -8.78
CA PHE A 157 27.62 16.29 -7.97
C PHE A 157 26.81 15.07 -8.41
N GLN A 158 27.50 14.04 -8.92
CA GLN A 158 26.88 12.80 -9.42
C GLN A 158 25.70 13.03 -10.38
N GLY A 159 25.82 14.01 -11.27
CA GLY A 159 24.79 14.34 -12.27
C GLY A 159 23.66 15.24 -11.78
N THR A 160 23.66 15.61 -10.50
CA THR A 160 22.68 16.53 -9.89
C THR A 160 23.40 17.80 -9.45
N MET A 161 22.81 18.98 -9.69
CA MET A 161 23.32 20.22 -9.11
C MET A 161 23.00 20.25 -7.62
N VAL A 162 24.02 20.28 -6.76
CA VAL A 162 23.88 20.25 -5.30
C VAL A 162 24.59 21.45 -4.69
N GLY A 163 23.91 22.18 -3.81
CA GLY A 163 24.44 23.28 -3.02
C GLY A 163 24.02 23.19 -1.55
N PHE A 164 24.69 23.95 -0.69
CA PHE A 164 24.42 23.93 0.75
C PHE A 164 24.35 25.35 1.31
N GLY A 165 23.36 25.61 2.17
CA GLY A 165 23.22 26.84 2.92
C GLY A 165 22.81 26.60 4.37
N ARG A 166 22.60 27.69 5.10
CA ARG A 166 22.08 27.71 6.46
C ARG A 166 20.89 28.65 6.53
N ASP A 167 19.85 28.23 7.24
CA ASP A 167 18.76 29.13 7.60
C ASP A 167 19.17 30.03 8.80
N PRO A 168 18.32 30.99 9.22
CA PRO A 168 18.62 31.91 10.33
C PRO A 168 18.79 31.23 11.71
N ASP A 169 18.36 29.97 11.84
CA ASP A 169 18.47 29.14 13.04
C ASP A 169 19.53 28.04 12.85
N ASN A 170 20.41 28.21 11.86
CA ASN A 170 21.57 27.37 11.53
C ASN A 170 21.26 25.92 11.12
N ASN A 171 20.02 25.61 10.72
CA ASN A 171 19.70 24.32 10.10
C ASN A 171 20.40 24.23 8.75
N LEU A 172 20.91 23.05 8.39
CA LEU A 172 21.51 22.84 7.07
C LEU A 172 20.41 22.84 6.01
N VAL A 173 20.53 23.66 4.98
CA VAL A 173 19.63 23.66 3.82
C VAL A 173 20.38 23.08 2.64
N GLU A 174 19.92 21.96 2.10
CA GLU A 174 20.46 21.36 0.89
C GLU A 174 19.60 21.74 -0.31
N ILE A 175 20.27 22.20 -1.37
CA ILE A 175 19.67 22.65 -2.62
C ILE A 175 19.98 21.59 -3.67
N ALA A 176 18.99 20.80 -4.08
CA ALA A 176 19.17 19.76 -5.09
C ALA A 176 18.38 20.09 -6.37
N GLY A 177 19.08 20.15 -7.49
CA GLY A 177 18.48 20.41 -8.80
C GLY A 177 17.57 19.29 -9.25
N SER A 178 16.38 19.62 -9.73
CA SER A 178 15.42 18.65 -10.24
C SER A 178 14.76 19.19 -11.51
N ALA A 179 14.95 18.47 -12.62
CA ALA A 179 14.38 18.84 -13.91
C ALA A 179 12.83 18.80 -13.92
N VAL A 180 12.23 18.01 -13.03
CA VAL A 180 10.78 17.89 -12.88
C VAL A 180 10.20 18.88 -11.88
N ALA A 181 11.04 19.73 -11.25
CA ALA A 181 10.55 20.75 -10.36
C ALA A 181 9.93 21.92 -11.15
N THR A 182 8.70 22.29 -10.83
CA THR A 182 8.07 23.54 -11.29
C THR A 182 8.22 24.63 -10.24
N HIS A 183 8.11 24.26 -8.96
CA HIS A 183 8.47 25.08 -7.79
C HIS A 183 9.42 24.30 -6.88
N SER A 184 10.04 25.00 -5.92
CA SER A 184 10.79 24.37 -4.83
C SER A 184 9.85 23.55 -3.95
N TYR A 185 10.27 22.36 -3.54
CA TYR A 185 9.50 21.54 -2.61
C TYR A 185 10.39 20.75 -1.64
N LEU A 186 9.86 20.51 -0.44
CA LEU A 186 10.56 19.72 0.57
C LEU A 186 10.67 18.27 0.09
N SER A 187 11.88 17.83 -0.20
CA SER A 187 12.16 16.51 -0.79
C SER A 187 12.64 15.49 0.24
N ALA A 188 13.36 15.96 1.26
CA ALA A 188 13.83 15.15 2.36
C ALA A 188 14.05 16.00 3.62
N PHE A 189 14.04 15.34 4.77
CA PHE A 189 14.44 15.93 6.04
C PHE A 189 15.41 15.01 6.76
N GLY A 190 16.51 15.59 7.22
CA GLY A 190 17.60 14.89 7.87
C GLY A 190 17.67 15.16 9.36
N ILE A 191 18.01 14.11 10.10
CA ILE A 191 18.30 14.15 11.53
C ILE A 191 19.72 13.62 11.78
N GLY A 192 20.40 14.21 12.76
CA GLY A 192 21.67 13.69 13.25
C GLY A 192 21.44 12.53 14.21
N VAL A 193 22.24 11.47 14.09
CA VAL A 193 22.17 10.27 14.93
C VAL A 193 23.53 9.90 15.50
N THR A 194 23.56 9.33 16.71
CA THR A 194 24.80 8.90 17.37
C THR A 194 25.42 7.68 16.69
N ASP A 195 24.59 6.71 16.29
CA ASP A 195 24.99 5.50 15.56
C ASP A 195 24.19 5.39 14.26
N LEU A 196 24.87 5.61 13.14
CA LEU A 196 24.25 5.67 11.82
C LEU A 196 23.67 4.31 11.38
N GLU A 197 24.33 3.20 11.71
CA GLU A 197 23.88 1.87 11.30
C GLU A 197 22.72 1.38 12.18
N ALA A 198 22.79 1.62 13.49
CA ALA A 198 21.69 1.29 14.40
C ALA A 198 20.44 2.11 14.09
N ALA A 199 20.58 3.40 13.83
CA ALA A 199 19.46 4.24 13.39
C ALA A 199 18.88 3.74 12.07
N ARG A 200 19.72 3.41 11.07
CA ARG A 200 19.25 2.83 9.80
C ARG A 200 18.42 1.57 10.03
N ALA A 201 18.92 0.63 10.81
CA ALA A 201 18.22 -0.62 11.10
C ALA A 201 16.86 -0.33 11.76
N TYR A 202 16.81 0.58 12.74
CA TYR A 202 15.57 1.00 13.37
C TYR A 202 14.55 1.56 12.36
N TYR A 203 14.94 2.54 11.53
CA TYR A 203 14.01 3.15 10.59
C TYR A 203 13.54 2.18 9.48
N ILE A 204 14.35 1.19 9.09
CA ILE A 204 13.95 0.16 8.12
C ILE A 204 13.08 -0.91 8.79
N ASP A 205 13.60 -1.55 9.83
CA ASP A 205 13.01 -2.77 10.40
C ASP A 205 11.82 -2.46 11.33
N VAL A 206 11.77 -1.27 11.92
CA VAL A 206 10.71 -0.84 12.85
C VAL A 206 9.71 0.08 12.16
N LEU A 207 10.17 0.96 11.27
CA LEU A 207 9.33 1.97 10.63
C LEU A 207 9.03 1.69 9.14
N ASP A 208 9.49 0.58 8.59
CA ASP A 208 9.29 0.13 7.19
C ASP A 208 9.86 1.06 6.11
N PHE A 209 10.75 1.99 6.46
CA PHE A 209 11.43 2.77 5.44
C PHE A 209 12.35 1.88 4.60
N LYS A 210 12.66 2.34 3.40
CA LYS A 210 13.59 1.67 2.49
C LYS A 210 14.80 2.55 2.27
N GLN A 211 15.98 1.99 2.49
CA GLN A 211 17.21 2.66 2.08
C GLN A 211 17.22 2.81 0.55
N THR A 212 17.37 4.06 0.12
CA THR A 212 17.55 4.42 -1.29
C THR A 212 19.02 4.63 -1.59
N LEU A 213 19.77 5.26 -0.68
CA LEU A 213 21.16 5.64 -0.92
C LEU A 213 21.96 5.70 0.38
N LYS A 214 23.27 5.45 0.28
CA LYS A 214 24.27 5.77 1.30
C LYS A 214 25.28 6.73 0.68
N LEU A 215 25.62 7.81 1.37
CA LEU A 215 26.60 8.80 0.92
C LEU A 215 27.61 9.11 2.01
N SER A 216 28.84 9.38 1.60
CA SER A 216 29.87 10.01 2.43
C SER A 216 30.14 11.40 1.87
N VAL A 217 29.77 12.42 2.61
CA VAL A 217 29.83 13.82 2.18
C VAL A 217 31.10 14.46 2.71
N THR A 218 31.78 15.20 1.83
CA THR A 218 32.99 15.97 2.15
C THR A 218 32.75 17.46 1.95
N LYS A 219 33.48 18.30 2.69
CA LYS A 219 33.46 19.77 2.51
C LYS A 219 34.85 20.31 2.15
N PRO A 220 34.95 21.45 1.44
CA PRO A 220 36.23 22.11 1.19
C PRO A 220 36.96 22.46 2.51
N ASN A 221 38.28 22.31 2.55
CA ASN A 221 39.09 22.57 3.75
C ASN A 221 39.84 23.93 3.74
N GLY A 222 39.52 24.81 2.78
CA GLY A 222 40.17 26.12 2.63
C GLY A 222 41.60 26.10 2.07
N ALA A 223 42.25 24.93 2.02
CA ALA A 223 43.60 24.73 1.49
C ALA A 223 43.61 24.07 0.09
N GLY A 224 42.48 24.14 -0.63
CA GLY A 224 42.31 23.50 -1.94
C GLY A 224 42.04 21.98 -1.88
N GLY A 225 41.84 21.41 -0.69
CA GLY A 225 41.44 20.01 -0.50
C GLY A 225 40.01 19.86 0.03
N VAL A 226 39.61 18.61 0.29
CA VAL A 226 38.35 18.26 0.95
C VAL A 226 38.62 17.51 2.25
N THR A 227 37.71 17.63 3.21
CA THR A 227 37.71 16.87 4.46
C THR A 227 36.39 16.13 4.62
N PRO A 228 36.35 14.95 5.27
CA PRO A 228 35.11 14.31 5.67
C PRO A 228 34.21 15.30 6.41
N TRP A 229 32.91 15.23 6.15
CA TRP A 229 31.92 16.07 6.79
C TRP A 229 30.91 15.25 7.59
N TYR A 230 30.16 14.38 6.90
CA TYR A 230 29.22 13.45 7.50
C TYR A 230 28.95 12.29 6.56
N ASP A 231 28.55 11.16 7.13
CA ASP A 231 27.96 10.05 6.40
C ASP A 231 26.44 10.10 6.54
N GLU A 232 25.72 9.63 5.51
CA GLU A 232 24.27 9.60 5.56
C GLU A 232 23.63 8.39 4.86
N TYR A 233 22.43 8.06 5.34
CA TYR A 233 21.47 7.20 4.65
C TYR A 233 20.24 8.00 4.24
N ILE A 234 19.86 7.89 2.98
CA ILE A 234 18.59 8.43 2.47
C ILE A 234 17.57 7.31 2.46
N LEU A 235 16.48 7.50 3.17
CA LEU A 235 15.41 6.54 3.37
C LEU A 235 14.11 7.04 2.75
N SER A 236 13.59 6.28 1.80
CA SER A 236 12.29 6.53 1.18
C SER A 236 11.18 5.78 1.91
N SER A 237 9.98 6.35 1.91
CA SER A 237 8.81 5.65 2.37
C SER A 237 8.51 4.45 1.44
N PRO A 238 8.00 3.32 1.96
CA PRO A 238 7.52 2.20 1.14
C PRO A 238 6.28 2.58 0.33
N THR A 239 5.61 3.66 0.70
CA THR A 239 4.52 4.29 -0.04
C THR A 239 5.11 5.37 -0.95
N ALA A 240 4.53 5.58 -2.15
CA ALA A 240 4.98 6.63 -3.09
C ALA A 240 4.67 8.07 -2.60
N LYS A 241 4.61 8.29 -1.29
CA LYS A 241 4.15 9.50 -0.61
C LYS A 241 5.21 9.99 0.37
N GLY A 242 5.16 11.30 0.63
CA GLY A 242 6.03 11.96 1.59
C GLY A 242 7.44 12.25 1.06
N SER A 243 8.16 13.06 1.83
CA SER A 243 9.59 13.30 1.65
C SER A 243 10.42 12.13 2.20
N ALA A 244 11.67 12.02 1.78
CA ALA A 244 12.61 11.06 2.36
C ALA A 244 13.02 11.48 3.79
N VAL A 245 13.40 10.50 4.60
CA VAL A 245 14.10 10.71 5.87
C VAL A 245 15.60 10.52 5.60
N VAL A 246 16.43 11.44 6.07
CA VAL A 246 17.90 11.32 5.99
C VAL A 246 18.44 11.09 7.39
N LEU A 247 19.21 10.02 7.58
CA LEU A 247 19.94 9.77 8.82
C LEU A 247 21.38 10.22 8.60
N MET A 248 21.94 11.04 9.48
CA MET A 248 23.27 11.62 9.30
C MET A 248 24.14 11.44 10.54
N HIS A 249 25.41 11.10 10.34
CA HIS A 249 26.41 11.09 11.39
C HIS A 249 27.61 11.94 10.98
N TYR A 250 27.99 12.93 11.79
CA TYR A 250 29.04 13.88 11.43
C TYR A 250 30.41 13.26 11.73
N THR A 251 31.27 13.23 10.72
CA THR A 251 32.58 12.57 10.75
C THR A 251 33.74 13.57 10.74
N ASP A 252 33.46 14.88 10.75
CA ASP A 252 34.46 15.95 10.76
C ASP A 252 35.08 16.24 12.14
N GLY A 253 34.78 15.39 13.15
CA GLY A 253 35.24 15.56 14.52
C GLY A 253 34.56 16.71 15.28
N SER A 254 33.58 17.41 14.69
CA SER A 254 32.84 18.46 15.40
C SER A 254 31.86 17.85 16.41
N ALA A 255 31.83 18.41 17.62
CA ALA A 255 30.85 18.02 18.63
C ALA A 255 29.44 18.44 18.20
N LYS A 256 28.59 17.47 17.89
CA LYS A 256 27.16 17.69 17.61
C LYS A 256 26.32 17.30 18.82
N ASN A 257 25.21 18.02 19.00
CA ASN A 257 24.18 17.57 19.90
C ASN A 257 23.26 16.63 19.11
N TYR A 258 23.28 15.33 19.41
CA TYR A 258 22.36 14.36 18.80
C TYR A 258 21.09 14.14 19.64
N THR A 259 21.12 14.57 20.90
CA THR A 259 20.03 14.39 21.87
C THR A 259 19.25 15.68 22.09
N ASN A 260 17.95 15.60 22.37
CA ASN A 260 17.12 16.77 22.72
C ASN A 260 17.19 17.91 21.68
N ASN A 261 17.35 17.56 20.40
CA ASN A 261 17.29 18.54 19.34
C ASN A 261 15.85 19.02 19.18
N PRO A 262 15.62 20.31 18.87
CA PRO A 262 14.31 20.85 18.60
C PRO A 262 13.83 20.44 17.20
N VAL A 263 13.97 19.16 16.85
CA VAL A 263 13.46 18.58 15.60
C VAL A 263 12.62 17.35 15.92
N SER A 264 11.56 17.16 15.15
CA SER A 264 10.72 15.96 15.26
C SER A 264 10.17 15.56 13.90
N LEU A 265 9.82 14.28 13.75
CA LEU A 265 9.26 13.73 12.53
C LEU A 265 7.78 13.49 12.69
N SER A 266 6.97 14.05 11.81
CA SER A 266 5.54 13.73 11.72
C SER A 266 5.35 12.64 10.67
N LEU A 267 5.03 11.44 11.14
CA LEU A 267 4.84 10.26 10.31
C LEU A 267 3.36 9.93 10.18
N ARG A 268 2.98 9.54 8.97
CA ARG A 268 1.68 8.96 8.69
C ARG A 268 1.83 7.46 8.60
N VAL A 269 1.11 6.76 9.46
CA VAL A 269 1.19 5.29 9.61
C VAL A 269 -0.18 4.65 9.43
N SER A 270 -0.24 3.48 8.81
CA SER A 270 -1.50 2.76 8.58
C SER A 270 -2.18 2.36 9.88
N ASP A 271 -1.40 1.92 10.86
CA ASP A 271 -1.86 1.48 12.17
C ASP A 271 -0.95 1.99 13.29
N PRO A 272 -1.28 3.14 13.93
CA PRO A 272 -0.48 3.66 15.03
C PRO A 272 -0.27 2.67 16.17
N VAL A 273 -1.21 1.75 16.44
CA VAL A 273 -1.11 0.76 17.53
C VAL A 273 -0.04 -0.27 17.21
N ALA A 274 -0.04 -0.81 16.00
CA ALA A 274 1.00 -1.74 15.56
C ALA A 274 2.40 -1.09 15.55
N TYR A 275 2.52 0.15 15.05
CA TYR A 275 3.80 0.87 15.06
C TYR A 275 4.27 1.18 16.49
N ALA A 276 3.38 1.65 17.38
CA ALA A 276 3.72 1.86 18.77
C ALA A 276 4.22 0.58 19.46
N LYS A 277 3.60 -0.56 19.15
CA LYS A 277 4.07 -1.87 19.65
C LYS A 277 5.46 -2.20 19.11
N ARG A 278 5.68 -2.12 17.79
CA ARG A 278 6.98 -2.40 17.16
C ARG A 278 8.10 -1.52 17.72
N ILE A 279 7.82 -0.24 17.94
CA ILE A 279 8.76 0.70 18.55
C ILE A 279 9.13 0.24 19.97
N THR A 280 8.14 -0.09 20.79
CA THR A 280 8.36 -0.61 22.15
C THR A 280 9.16 -1.92 22.12
N ASP A 281 8.80 -2.85 21.23
CA ASP A 281 9.48 -4.15 21.09
C ASP A 281 10.96 -3.98 20.67
N ALA A 282 11.27 -2.92 19.91
CA ALA A 282 12.62 -2.55 19.49
C ALA A 282 13.40 -1.72 20.53
N GLY A 283 12.86 -1.54 21.75
CA GLY A 283 13.48 -0.76 22.82
C GLY A 283 13.28 0.75 22.72
N GLY A 284 12.47 1.24 21.78
CA GLY A 284 12.06 2.64 21.70
C GLY A 284 11.03 3.00 22.78
N THR A 285 10.81 4.31 22.98
CA THR A 285 9.88 4.79 24.01
C THR A 285 8.58 5.28 23.38
N VAL A 286 7.44 4.77 23.87
CA VAL A 286 6.09 5.26 23.55
C VAL A 286 5.42 5.72 24.84
N PRO A 287 5.46 7.03 25.18
CA PRO A 287 4.98 7.52 26.48
C PRO A 287 3.49 7.30 26.74
N ALA A 288 2.68 7.19 25.67
CA ALA A 288 1.26 6.93 25.75
C ALA A 288 0.79 6.07 24.57
N ALA A 289 -0.07 5.09 24.86
CA ALA A 289 -0.69 4.27 23.83
C ALA A 289 -1.45 5.15 22.83
N PRO A 290 -1.47 4.78 21.53
CA PRO A 290 -2.20 5.55 20.53
C PRO A 290 -3.68 5.69 20.88
N ALA A 291 -4.15 6.93 20.87
CA ALA A 291 -5.52 7.29 21.19
C ALA A 291 -5.99 8.41 20.26
N LYS A 292 -7.30 8.67 20.22
CA LYS A 292 -7.83 9.86 19.55
C LYS A 292 -7.22 11.10 20.19
N SER A 293 -6.64 11.99 19.39
CA SER A 293 -6.05 13.22 19.89
C SER A 293 -7.11 14.08 20.56
N ALA A 294 -6.80 14.56 21.77
CA ALA A 294 -7.61 15.54 22.48
C ALA A 294 -7.44 16.96 21.91
N GLU A 295 -6.45 17.17 21.04
CA GLU A 295 -6.19 18.46 20.43
C GLU A 295 -7.24 18.72 19.34
N ALA A 296 -8.11 19.71 19.56
CA ALA A 296 -9.20 20.06 18.65
C ALA A 296 -8.71 20.26 17.19
N VAL A 297 -7.53 20.85 17.04
CA VAL A 297 -6.87 21.08 15.75
C VAL A 297 -6.64 19.80 14.95
N LEU A 298 -6.43 18.65 15.60
CA LEU A 298 -6.19 17.38 14.95
C LEU A 298 -7.47 16.58 14.66
N GLY A 299 -8.64 17.13 14.96
CA GLY A 299 -9.93 16.53 14.58
C GLY A 299 -10.17 15.11 15.11
N GLY A 300 -9.59 14.77 16.27
CA GLY A 300 -9.75 13.45 16.88
C GLY A 300 -9.00 12.32 16.17
N ILE A 301 -8.03 12.63 15.30
CA ILE A 301 -7.16 11.63 14.66
C ILE A 301 -6.52 10.71 15.72
N VAL A 302 -6.43 9.41 15.44
CA VAL A 302 -5.66 8.52 16.30
C VAL A 302 -4.18 8.87 16.15
N ALA A 303 -3.57 9.30 17.25
CA ALA A 303 -2.19 9.73 17.30
C ALA A 303 -1.46 9.13 18.50
N SER A 304 -0.14 9.04 18.38
CA SER A 304 0.75 8.81 19.51
C SER A 304 2.04 9.59 19.30
N THR A 305 2.86 9.66 20.35
CA THR A 305 4.23 10.13 20.25
C THR A 305 5.16 8.98 20.62
N ALA A 306 6.32 8.94 19.98
CA ALA A 306 7.38 8.02 20.30
C ALA A 306 8.73 8.76 20.27
N LYS A 307 9.78 8.09 20.72
CA LYS A 307 11.17 8.53 20.55
C LYS A 307 12.03 7.40 20.01
N ASP A 308 12.96 7.73 19.12
CA ASP A 308 14.05 6.83 18.74
C ASP A 308 15.18 6.84 19.79
N ALA A 309 16.25 6.08 19.55
CA ALA A 309 17.36 5.91 20.48
C ALA A 309 18.12 7.21 20.80
N ASP A 310 18.16 8.15 19.86
CA ASP A 310 18.76 9.48 20.04
C ASP A 310 17.80 10.47 20.72
N GLY A 311 16.57 10.05 20.98
CA GLY A 311 15.53 10.86 21.61
C GLY A 311 14.78 11.77 20.64
N THR A 312 14.96 11.59 19.33
CA THR A 312 14.20 12.32 18.31
C THR A 312 12.73 11.98 18.46
N GLN A 313 11.89 13.01 18.58
CA GLN A 313 10.45 12.80 18.73
C GLN A 313 9.83 12.38 17.40
N LEU A 314 9.00 11.34 17.45
CA LEU A 314 8.19 10.84 16.34
C LEU A 314 6.73 11.09 16.68
N HIS A 315 6.02 11.86 15.85
CA HIS A 315 4.57 11.99 15.91
C HIS A 315 3.95 10.98 14.95
N LEU A 316 3.27 9.98 15.50
CA LEU A 316 2.63 8.92 14.72
C LEU A 316 1.16 9.28 14.53
N TYR A 317 0.81 9.72 13.33
CA TYR A 317 -0.56 10.04 12.96
C TYR A 317 -1.14 8.88 12.15
N LYS A 318 -2.33 8.40 12.52
CA LYS A 318 -3.06 7.46 11.67
C LYS A 318 -3.22 8.09 10.29
N SER A 319 -2.73 7.46 9.23
CA SER A 319 -2.97 7.90 7.86
C SER A 319 -4.45 8.21 7.68
N PRO A 320 -4.84 9.33 7.01
CA PRO A 320 -6.24 9.52 6.71
C PRO A 320 -6.57 8.32 5.85
N GLN A 321 -7.35 7.41 6.43
CA GLN A 321 -8.09 6.45 5.64
C GLN A 321 -8.79 7.35 4.63
N ALA A 322 -8.58 7.15 3.32
CA ALA A 322 -9.49 7.79 2.36
C ALA A 322 -10.86 7.52 2.93
N ALA A 323 -11.60 8.59 3.26
CA ALA A 323 -12.86 8.43 3.96
C ALA A 323 -13.62 7.34 3.20
N PRO A 324 -14.10 6.25 3.85
CA PRO A 324 -15.14 5.48 3.19
C PRO A 324 -16.18 6.54 2.83
N CYS A 325 -16.49 6.72 1.54
CA CYS A 325 -17.36 7.79 1.06
C CYS A 325 -18.45 8.05 2.09
N GLY A 326 -18.37 9.20 2.76
CA GLY A 326 -19.24 9.51 3.87
C GLY A 326 -20.69 9.46 3.42
N THR A 327 -21.53 8.97 4.31
CA THR A 327 -22.99 8.91 4.28
C THR A 327 -23.66 10.29 4.22
N ALA A 328 -23.26 11.15 3.28
CA ALA A 328 -24.28 11.91 2.56
C ALA A 328 -25.06 10.89 1.73
N ALA A 329 -26.37 11.06 1.57
CA ALA A 329 -27.19 10.21 0.73
C ALA A 329 -26.69 10.25 -0.73
N ILE A 330 -25.69 9.42 -1.03
CA ILE A 330 -25.31 9.01 -2.36
C ILE A 330 -26.04 7.69 -2.55
N THR A 331 -27.21 7.81 -3.16
CA THR A 331 -27.98 6.75 -3.82
C THR A 331 -27.22 6.14 -5.02
N SER A 332 -25.89 6.05 -4.95
CA SER A 332 -25.03 5.58 -6.03
C SER A 332 -23.74 4.98 -5.48
N ALA A 333 -23.84 3.71 -5.09
CA ALA A 333 -22.68 2.83 -5.04
C ALA A 333 -21.95 2.92 -6.39
N SER A 334 -20.73 3.45 -6.41
CA SER A 334 -19.78 3.04 -7.44
C SER A 334 -19.11 1.78 -6.92
N THR A 335 -19.80 0.66 -7.11
CA THR A 335 -19.22 -0.67 -7.11
C THR A 335 -18.12 -0.69 -8.18
N SER A 336 -16.89 -1.03 -7.81
CA SER A 336 -16.11 -1.82 -8.77
C SER A 336 -16.95 -3.06 -9.02
N THR A 337 -17.56 -3.14 -10.20
CA THR A 337 -18.40 -4.27 -10.61
C THR A 337 -17.56 -5.52 -10.91
N THR A 338 -16.22 -5.40 -10.89
CA THR A 338 -15.27 -6.47 -11.20
C THR A 338 -14.45 -6.86 -9.96
N GLY A 339 -15.06 -7.59 -9.03
CA GLY A 339 -14.31 -8.28 -7.96
C GLY A 339 -13.17 -9.15 -8.52
N ALA A 340 -12.19 -9.50 -7.68
CA ALA A 340 -11.09 -10.36 -8.10
C ALA A 340 -11.61 -11.67 -8.69
N TYR A 341 -10.96 -12.15 -9.75
CA TYR A 341 -11.31 -13.41 -10.40
C TYR A 341 -10.08 -14.27 -10.66
N LEU A 342 -10.27 -15.59 -10.57
CA LEU A 342 -9.24 -16.56 -10.90
C LEU A 342 -9.01 -16.53 -12.41
N CYS A 343 -7.83 -16.09 -12.83
CA CYS A 343 -7.42 -16.06 -14.22
C CYS A 343 -6.42 -17.17 -14.56
N SER A 344 -5.68 -17.67 -13.57
CA SER A 344 -4.75 -18.78 -13.75
C SER A 344 -4.64 -19.59 -12.46
N ALA A 345 -4.33 -20.87 -12.61
CA ALA A 345 -4.02 -21.75 -11.49
C ALA A 345 -2.73 -22.51 -11.78
N GLY A 346 -1.82 -22.45 -10.82
CA GLY A 346 -0.49 -23.02 -10.89
C GLY A 346 -0.37 -24.30 -10.08
N VAL A 347 0.26 -25.32 -10.67
CA VAL A 347 0.60 -26.57 -9.98
C VAL A 347 2.05 -26.95 -10.26
N GLY A 348 2.78 -27.29 -9.20
CA GLY A 348 4.12 -27.83 -9.30
C GLY A 348 4.13 -29.28 -9.78
N VAL A 349 5.06 -29.61 -10.68
CA VAL A 349 5.16 -30.92 -11.32
C VAL A 349 6.57 -31.49 -11.22
N THR A 350 6.71 -32.82 -11.20
CA THR A 350 8.03 -33.48 -11.17
C THR A 350 8.77 -33.37 -12.50
N ASP A 351 8.02 -33.43 -13.61
CA ASP A 351 8.51 -33.37 -14.98
C ASP A 351 7.63 -32.43 -15.80
N LEU A 352 8.17 -31.26 -16.13
CA LEU A 352 7.43 -30.20 -16.81
C LEU A 352 6.96 -30.62 -18.21
N GLU A 353 7.81 -31.28 -18.99
CA GLU A 353 7.46 -31.70 -20.36
C GLU A 353 6.45 -32.82 -20.37
N LYS A 354 6.59 -33.80 -19.47
CA LYS A 354 5.63 -34.89 -19.34
C LYS A 354 4.24 -34.36 -18.98
N SER A 355 4.17 -33.41 -18.04
CA SER A 355 2.90 -32.81 -17.64
C SER A 355 2.31 -31.94 -18.75
N VAL A 356 3.11 -31.13 -19.46
CA VAL A 356 2.65 -30.39 -20.64
C VAL A 356 2.08 -31.34 -21.71
N ALA A 357 2.79 -32.42 -22.05
CA ALA A 357 2.33 -33.40 -23.02
C ALA A 357 1.00 -34.05 -22.60
N PHE A 358 0.85 -34.38 -21.32
CA PHE A 358 -0.38 -34.94 -20.76
C PHE A 358 -1.57 -33.99 -20.95
N TYR A 359 -1.49 -32.73 -20.51
CA TYR A 359 -2.62 -31.79 -20.61
C TYR A 359 -2.98 -31.42 -22.06
N LYS A 360 -1.99 -31.41 -22.97
CA LYS A 360 -2.24 -31.25 -24.41
C LYS A 360 -2.99 -32.45 -25.00
N ALA A 361 -2.57 -33.67 -24.65
CA ALA A 361 -3.18 -34.90 -25.18
C ALA A 361 -4.58 -35.18 -24.58
N ALA A 362 -4.72 -35.03 -23.26
CA ALA A 362 -5.94 -35.37 -22.54
C ALA A 362 -7.06 -34.33 -22.73
N PHE A 363 -6.70 -33.04 -22.80
CA PHE A 363 -7.67 -31.94 -22.78
C PHE A 363 -7.56 -30.99 -23.99
N GLY A 364 -6.65 -31.26 -24.94
CA GLY A 364 -6.47 -30.41 -26.11
C GLY A 364 -5.94 -29.01 -25.78
N MET A 365 -5.31 -28.83 -24.62
CA MET A 365 -4.76 -27.53 -24.23
C MET A 365 -3.64 -27.10 -25.19
N THR A 366 -3.41 -25.80 -25.27
CA THR A 366 -2.37 -25.20 -26.12
C THR A 366 -1.38 -24.43 -25.27
N GLU A 367 -0.11 -24.51 -25.64
CA GLU A 367 0.94 -23.78 -24.97
C GLU A 367 0.89 -22.31 -25.36
N ARG A 368 0.76 -21.43 -24.37
CA ARG A 368 0.71 -19.98 -24.57
C ARG A 368 2.10 -19.36 -24.49
N VAL A 369 2.82 -19.66 -23.42
CA VAL A 369 4.15 -19.10 -23.13
C VAL A 369 4.93 -20.00 -22.19
N ARG A 370 6.26 -19.98 -22.34
CA ARG A 370 7.24 -20.54 -21.41
C ARG A 370 8.01 -19.42 -20.74
N LEU A 371 8.17 -19.52 -19.44
CA LEU A 371 8.86 -18.53 -18.61
C LEU A 371 9.92 -19.25 -17.78
N THR A 372 11.12 -18.69 -17.76
CA THR A 372 12.14 -19.06 -16.78
C THR A 372 12.23 -17.94 -15.76
N ARG A 373 12.02 -18.29 -14.50
CA ARG A 373 12.16 -17.41 -13.34
C ARG A 373 13.37 -17.85 -12.53
N THR A 374 13.80 -17.01 -11.59
CA THR A 374 14.96 -17.28 -10.73
C THR A 374 14.84 -18.60 -9.97
N ASP A 375 13.64 -19.00 -9.58
CA ASP A 375 13.35 -20.16 -8.73
C ASP A 375 12.67 -21.33 -9.44
N ARG A 376 12.21 -21.15 -10.70
CA ARG A 376 11.44 -22.17 -11.44
C ARG A 376 11.32 -21.91 -12.93
N ASP A 377 11.06 -22.98 -13.66
CA ASP A 377 10.57 -22.94 -15.04
C ASP A 377 9.06 -23.17 -15.06
N GLU A 378 8.33 -22.39 -15.87
CA GLU A 378 6.87 -22.44 -15.97
C GLU A 378 6.41 -22.53 -17.43
N VAL A 379 5.31 -23.24 -17.64
CA VAL A 379 4.56 -23.29 -18.90
C VAL A 379 3.11 -22.89 -18.63
N VAL A 380 2.63 -21.88 -19.34
CA VAL A 380 1.23 -21.45 -19.28
C VAL A 380 0.46 -22.11 -20.42
N LEU A 381 -0.61 -22.82 -20.08
CA LEU A 381 -1.51 -23.50 -21.02
C LEU A 381 -2.88 -22.82 -21.06
N ASP A 382 -3.39 -22.60 -22.27
CA ASP A 382 -4.74 -22.15 -22.54
C ASP A 382 -5.62 -23.33 -22.99
N ALA A 383 -6.91 -23.27 -22.70
CA ALA A 383 -7.89 -24.08 -23.42
C ALA A 383 -7.83 -23.74 -24.92
N ALA A 384 -8.19 -24.69 -25.80
CA ALA A 384 -8.14 -24.48 -27.25
C ALA A 384 -8.97 -23.27 -27.72
N ASP A 385 -10.11 -23.03 -27.06
CA ASP A 385 -10.98 -21.87 -27.30
C ASP A 385 -10.68 -20.66 -26.39
N LYS A 386 -9.60 -20.73 -25.60
CA LYS A 386 -9.14 -19.72 -24.63
C LYS A 386 -10.15 -19.40 -23.52
N ARG A 387 -11.08 -20.30 -23.23
CA ARG A 387 -12.04 -20.16 -22.14
C ARG A 387 -11.44 -20.61 -20.80
N GLY A 388 -12.01 -20.10 -19.72
CA GLY A 388 -11.67 -20.52 -18.36
C GLY A 388 -10.39 -19.88 -17.83
N ALA A 389 -9.85 -20.46 -16.76
CA ALA A 389 -8.54 -20.06 -16.25
C ALA A 389 -7.42 -20.77 -17.03
N GLN A 390 -6.25 -20.13 -17.05
CA GLN A 390 -5.03 -20.72 -17.59
C GLN A 390 -4.51 -21.75 -16.59
N LEU A 391 -3.97 -22.87 -17.10
CA LEU A 391 -3.23 -23.82 -16.26
C LEU A 391 -1.74 -23.49 -16.36
N VAL A 392 -1.12 -23.17 -15.23
CA VAL A 392 0.33 -22.95 -15.15
C VAL A 392 0.97 -24.20 -14.56
N LEU A 393 1.84 -24.83 -15.31
CA LEU A 393 2.64 -25.95 -14.84
C LEU A 393 4.03 -25.41 -14.53
N TYR A 394 4.59 -25.74 -13.37
CA TYR A 394 5.94 -25.29 -13.04
C TYR A 394 6.79 -26.33 -12.35
N LYS A 395 8.08 -26.26 -12.62
CA LYS A 395 9.10 -27.06 -11.94
C LYS A 395 10.09 -26.12 -11.29
N HIS A 396 10.26 -26.24 -9.99
CA HIS A 396 11.24 -25.42 -9.30
C HIS A 396 12.66 -25.85 -9.63
N THR A 397 13.53 -24.87 -9.81
CA THR A 397 14.93 -25.01 -10.20
C THR A 397 15.88 -24.60 -9.07
N ASP A 398 15.33 -24.11 -7.95
CA ASP A 398 16.07 -23.67 -6.75
C ASP A 398 16.71 -24.80 -5.92
N GLY A 399 16.62 -26.05 -6.37
CA GLY A 399 17.19 -27.22 -5.71
C GLY A 399 16.46 -27.66 -4.44
N SER A 400 15.36 -26.99 -4.04
CA SER A 400 14.62 -27.39 -2.85
C SER A 400 13.68 -28.56 -3.11
N THR A 401 13.63 -29.48 -2.15
CA THR A 401 12.75 -30.66 -2.21
C THR A 401 11.32 -30.24 -1.89
N ARG A 402 10.40 -30.44 -2.83
CA ARG A 402 8.96 -30.24 -2.64
C ARG A 402 8.21 -31.53 -2.93
N ASN A 403 7.09 -31.72 -2.25
CA ASN A 403 6.19 -32.81 -2.59
C ASN A 403 5.24 -32.35 -3.71
N TYR A 404 5.55 -32.75 -4.95
CA TYR A 404 4.69 -32.52 -6.11
C TYR A 404 3.56 -33.54 -6.23
N LYS A 405 3.61 -34.61 -5.42
CA LYS A 405 2.61 -35.66 -5.40
C LYS A 405 1.61 -35.41 -4.27
N GLN A 406 0.36 -35.78 -4.49
CA GLN A 406 -0.68 -35.71 -3.45
C GLN A 406 -1.01 -34.30 -2.97
N ASN A 407 -0.93 -33.29 -3.84
CA ASN A 407 -1.48 -31.96 -3.56
C ASN A 407 -2.95 -32.12 -3.13
N PRO A 408 -3.37 -31.60 -1.96
CA PRO A 408 -4.73 -31.76 -1.44
C PRO A 408 -5.74 -30.83 -2.13
N GLY A 409 -5.54 -30.54 -3.41
CA GLY A 409 -6.41 -29.74 -4.26
C GLY A 409 -6.95 -30.54 -5.45
N LYS A 410 -7.61 -29.86 -6.38
CA LYS A 410 -8.09 -30.47 -7.63
C LYS A 410 -8.07 -29.48 -8.80
N ILE A 411 -7.98 -29.98 -10.02
CA ILE A 411 -8.17 -29.20 -11.25
C ILE A 411 -9.50 -29.61 -11.85
N VAL A 412 -10.42 -28.67 -12.08
CA VAL A 412 -11.74 -29.00 -12.62
C VAL A 412 -11.82 -28.58 -14.08
N PHE A 413 -12.10 -29.54 -14.95
CA PHE A 413 -12.37 -29.33 -16.36
C PHE A 413 -13.86 -29.47 -16.64
N TYR A 414 -14.40 -28.50 -17.36
CA TYR A 414 -15.69 -28.65 -18.04
C TYR A 414 -15.48 -29.17 -19.45
N VAL A 415 -16.24 -30.22 -19.80
CA VAL A 415 -16.17 -30.91 -21.10
C VAL A 415 -17.56 -31.14 -21.67
N SER A 416 -17.67 -31.29 -22.99
CA SER A 416 -18.93 -31.63 -23.66
C SER A 416 -19.29 -33.11 -23.51
N ASP A 417 -18.28 -33.99 -23.46
CA ASP A 417 -18.43 -35.45 -23.41
C ASP A 417 -17.47 -36.02 -22.33
N THR A 418 -18.02 -36.31 -21.16
CA THR A 418 -17.25 -36.83 -20.02
C THR A 418 -16.64 -38.22 -20.30
N PRO A 419 -17.37 -39.22 -20.84
CA PRO A 419 -16.76 -40.49 -21.27
C PRO A 419 -15.58 -40.33 -22.24
N ALA A 420 -15.71 -39.49 -23.26
CA ALA A 420 -14.63 -39.28 -24.22
C ALA A 420 -13.40 -38.61 -23.58
N ALA A 421 -13.61 -37.59 -22.73
CA ALA A 421 -12.53 -36.94 -21.99
C ALA A 421 -11.82 -37.90 -21.04
N VAL A 422 -12.55 -38.79 -20.37
CA VAL A 422 -11.99 -39.85 -19.52
C VAL A 422 -11.12 -40.81 -20.34
N ALA A 423 -11.58 -41.24 -21.50
CA ALA A 423 -10.80 -42.10 -22.39
C ALA A 423 -9.50 -41.39 -22.85
N ALA A 424 -9.56 -40.10 -23.16
CA ALA A 424 -8.40 -39.30 -23.52
C ALA A 424 -7.39 -39.17 -22.38
N VAL A 425 -7.85 -38.99 -21.13
CA VAL A 425 -6.99 -38.97 -19.94
C VAL A 425 -6.25 -40.31 -19.76
N VAL A 426 -6.96 -41.43 -19.89
CA VAL A 426 -6.34 -42.76 -19.77
C VAL A 426 -5.33 -42.99 -20.90
N ALA A 427 -5.67 -42.61 -22.14
CA ALA A 427 -4.77 -42.71 -23.29
C ALA A 427 -3.51 -41.84 -23.14
N ALA A 428 -3.62 -40.69 -22.48
CA ALA A 428 -2.49 -39.81 -22.17
C ALA A 428 -1.61 -40.31 -21.00
N GLY A 429 -1.96 -41.45 -20.38
CA GLY A 429 -1.20 -42.05 -19.27
C GLY A 429 -1.67 -41.63 -17.88
N GLY A 430 -2.85 -41.02 -17.77
CA GLY A 430 -3.52 -40.77 -16.49
C GLY A 430 -4.34 -41.97 -16.01
N SER A 431 -5.03 -41.79 -14.88
CA SER A 431 -6.06 -42.75 -14.42
C SER A 431 -7.38 -42.03 -14.17
N ALA A 432 -8.50 -42.75 -14.25
CA ALA A 432 -9.83 -42.16 -14.12
C ALA A 432 -10.82 -43.14 -13.50
N SER A 433 -11.75 -42.61 -12.70
CA SER A 433 -12.93 -43.35 -12.26
C SER A 433 -13.95 -43.45 -13.39
N THR A 434 -14.83 -44.44 -13.32
CA THR A 434 -16.01 -44.47 -14.18
C THR A 434 -16.83 -43.19 -13.98
N PRO A 435 -17.29 -42.53 -15.07
CA PRO A 435 -18.20 -41.40 -14.96
C PRO A 435 -19.48 -41.77 -14.22
N ALA A 436 -19.95 -40.90 -13.33
CA ALA A 436 -21.18 -41.05 -12.58
C ALA A 436 -22.00 -39.76 -12.61
N ASN A 437 -23.33 -39.88 -12.52
CA ASN A 437 -24.19 -38.71 -12.43
C ASN A 437 -24.13 -38.14 -11.00
N PHE A 438 -23.76 -36.86 -10.89
CA PHE A 438 -23.74 -36.10 -9.66
C PHE A 438 -24.58 -34.83 -9.86
N ASN A 439 -25.73 -34.76 -9.19
CA ASN A 439 -26.68 -33.64 -9.28
C ASN A 439 -27.02 -33.21 -10.72
N GLY A 440 -27.25 -34.19 -11.61
CA GLY A 440 -27.62 -33.94 -13.00
C GLY A 440 -26.44 -33.67 -13.94
N SER A 441 -25.21 -33.62 -13.44
CA SER A 441 -23.99 -33.52 -14.26
C SER A 441 -23.22 -34.84 -14.25
N MET A 442 -22.67 -35.24 -15.39
CA MET A 442 -21.78 -36.40 -15.46
C MET A 442 -20.39 -35.99 -14.96
N VAL A 443 -19.90 -36.64 -13.90
CA VAL A 443 -18.63 -36.33 -13.24
C VAL A 443 -17.74 -37.57 -13.19
N SER A 444 -16.44 -37.39 -13.43
CA SER A 444 -15.41 -38.39 -13.18
C SER A 444 -14.23 -37.76 -12.44
N PHE A 445 -13.60 -38.54 -11.56
CA PHE A 445 -12.37 -38.16 -10.87
C PHE A 445 -11.19 -38.90 -11.47
N SER A 446 -10.16 -38.16 -11.82
CA SER A 446 -8.97 -38.63 -12.53
C SER A 446 -7.68 -38.22 -11.82
N ARG A 447 -6.56 -38.78 -12.26
CA ARG A 447 -5.21 -38.44 -11.81
C ARG A 447 -4.31 -38.15 -13.00
N ASP A 448 -3.56 -37.05 -12.88
CA ASP A 448 -2.48 -36.71 -13.80
C ASP A 448 -1.18 -37.48 -13.47
N PRO A 449 -0.08 -37.29 -14.24
CA PRO A 449 1.18 -37.99 -13.99
C PRO A 449 1.81 -37.76 -12.61
N ASP A 450 1.50 -36.64 -11.96
CA ASP A 450 1.95 -36.28 -10.61
C ASP A 450 0.93 -36.67 -9.51
N ASN A 451 -0.13 -37.39 -9.89
CA ASN A 451 -1.21 -37.84 -9.02
C ASN A 451 -2.07 -36.69 -8.43
N ASN A 452 -2.08 -35.52 -9.08
CA ASN A 452 -3.03 -34.45 -8.76
C ASN A 452 -4.46 -34.92 -9.08
N LEU A 453 -5.43 -34.50 -8.27
CA LEU A 453 -6.83 -34.81 -8.54
C LEU A 453 -7.32 -33.95 -9.72
N VAL A 454 -7.91 -34.58 -10.72
CA VAL A 454 -8.56 -33.90 -11.84
C VAL A 454 -10.03 -34.27 -11.85
N GLU A 455 -10.92 -33.30 -11.73
CA GLU A 455 -12.37 -33.50 -11.84
C GLU A 455 -12.81 -33.14 -13.26
N ILE A 456 -13.52 -34.05 -13.90
CA ILE A 456 -14.05 -33.88 -15.26
C ILE A 456 -15.57 -33.85 -15.13
N ALA A 457 -16.17 -32.69 -15.37
CA ALA A 457 -17.60 -32.49 -15.26
C ALA A 457 -18.21 -32.08 -16.61
N SER A 458 -19.36 -32.67 -16.95
CA SER A 458 -20.08 -32.32 -18.17
C SER A 458 -20.65 -30.90 -18.10
N SER A 459 -20.51 -30.13 -19.17
CA SER A 459 -21.14 -28.82 -19.33
C SER A 459 -21.64 -28.66 -20.75
N ALA A 460 -22.94 -28.36 -20.90
CA ALA A 460 -23.55 -28.10 -22.20
C ALA A 460 -22.96 -26.86 -22.90
N ALA A 461 -22.32 -25.95 -22.14
CA ALA A 461 -21.66 -24.78 -22.70
C ALA A 461 -20.27 -25.10 -23.26
N ALA A 462 -19.65 -26.22 -22.86
CA ALA A 462 -18.30 -26.57 -23.30
C ALA A 462 -18.33 -27.04 -24.76
N THR A 463 -17.52 -26.41 -25.61
CA THR A 463 -17.25 -26.87 -26.98
C THR A 463 -15.88 -27.54 -27.09
N THR A 464 -14.97 -27.17 -26.20
CA THR A 464 -13.67 -27.81 -25.95
C THR A 464 -13.45 -27.88 -24.44
N PRO A 465 -12.60 -28.79 -23.93
CA PRO A 465 -12.24 -28.80 -22.51
C PRO A 465 -11.62 -27.47 -22.05
N TYR A 466 -12.01 -26.99 -20.87
CA TYR A 466 -11.41 -25.81 -20.25
C TYR A 466 -11.42 -25.89 -18.71
N VAL A 467 -10.48 -25.20 -18.05
CA VAL A 467 -10.41 -25.13 -16.59
C VAL A 467 -11.54 -24.24 -16.07
N SER A 468 -12.54 -24.85 -15.44
CA SER A 468 -13.72 -24.18 -14.92
C SER A 468 -13.59 -23.82 -13.44
N ALA A 469 -12.79 -24.58 -12.69
CA ALA A 469 -12.46 -24.29 -11.31
C ALA A 469 -11.09 -24.87 -10.93
N PHE A 470 -10.52 -24.35 -9.86
CA PHE A 470 -9.32 -24.89 -9.25
C PHE A 470 -9.49 -24.98 -7.74
N GLY A 471 -9.21 -26.16 -7.20
CA GLY A 471 -9.36 -26.48 -5.79
C GLY A 471 -8.05 -26.47 -5.04
N ILE A 472 -8.06 -25.92 -3.84
CA ILE A 472 -6.96 -25.94 -2.89
C ILE A 472 -7.41 -26.63 -1.59
N GLY A 473 -6.50 -27.38 -1.00
CA GLY A 473 -6.70 -27.96 0.31
C GLY A 473 -6.38 -26.93 1.39
N VAL A 474 -7.26 -26.80 2.38
CA VAL A 474 -7.13 -25.86 3.50
C VAL A 474 -7.27 -26.58 4.83
N ALA A 475 -6.48 -26.18 5.83
CA ALA A 475 -6.53 -26.79 7.15
C ALA A 475 -7.82 -26.43 7.90
N ASP A 476 -8.33 -25.21 7.71
CA ASP A 476 -9.59 -24.72 8.28
C ASP A 476 -10.49 -24.17 7.18
N LEU A 477 -11.51 -24.94 6.83
CA LEU A 477 -12.42 -24.65 5.72
C LEU A 477 -13.25 -23.37 5.95
N GLU A 478 -13.68 -23.11 7.19
CA GLU A 478 -14.49 -21.93 7.52
C GLU A 478 -13.63 -20.67 7.54
N ALA A 479 -12.45 -20.73 8.16
CA ALA A 479 -11.52 -19.61 8.18
C ALA A 479 -11.04 -19.25 6.76
N ALA A 480 -10.78 -20.26 5.93
CA ALA A 480 -10.46 -20.05 4.52
C ALA A 480 -11.64 -19.38 3.79
N LYS A 481 -12.87 -19.90 3.92
CA LYS A 481 -14.05 -19.26 3.31
C LYS A 481 -14.18 -17.80 3.71
N THR A 482 -14.09 -17.49 5.00
CA THR A 482 -14.13 -16.11 5.51
C THR A 482 -13.04 -15.25 4.87
N PHE A 483 -11.81 -15.76 4.77
CA PHE A 483 -10.73 -15.03 4.09
C PHE A 483 -11.06 -14.76 2.61
N TYR A 484 -11.39 -15.77 1.81
CA TYR A 484 -11.63 -15.56 0.38
C TYR A 484 -12.90 -14.73 0.10
N VAL A 485 -13.97 -14.88 0.90
CA VAL A 485 -15.20 -14.09 0.74
C VAL A 485 -15.02 -12.65 1.24
N ASP A 486 -14.57 -12.47 2.48
CA ASP A 486 -14.57 -11.15 3.12
C ASP A 486 -13.31 -10.35 2.75
N THR A 487 -12.17 -11.03 2.55
CA THR A 487 -10.89 -10.37 2.22
C THR A 487 -10.65 -10.27 0.73
N LEU A 488 -11.05 -11.27 -0.07
CA LEU A 488 -10.88 -11.25 -1.53
C LEU A 488 -12.17 -10.97 -2.30
N ASP A 489 -13.23 -10.58 -1.60
CA ASP A 489 -14.51 -10.19 -2.18
C ASP A 489 -15.14 -11.24 -3.08
N MET A 490 -14.84 -12.52 -2.85
CA MET A 490 -15.39 -13.59 -3.65
C MET A 490 -16.85 -13.87 -3.26
N LYS A 491 -17.62 -14.32 -4.24
CA LYS A 491 -19.00 -14.75 -4.04
C LYS A 491 -19.01 -16.25 -3.73
N LEU A 492 -19.69 -16.63 -2.66
CA LEU A 492 -20.08 -18.02 -2.44
C LEU A 492 -21.06 -18.46 -3.54
N VAL A 493 -20.66 -19.41 -4.38
CA VAL A 493 -21.44 -19.90 -5.53
C VAL A 493 -22.38 -21.03 -5.12
N ALA A 494 -21.93 -21.88 -4.20
CA ALA A 494 -22.68 -23.00 -3.67
C ALA A 494 -22.58 -23.06 -2.14
N PRO A 495 -23.60 -23.57 -1.44
CA PRO A 495 -23.46 -23.91 -0.02
C PRO A 495 -22.36 -24.97 0.17
N LYS A 496 -22.00 -25.25 1.42
CA LYS A 496 -21.02 -26.28 1.75
C LYS A 496 -21.46 -27.62 1.14
N LEU A 497 -20.57 -28.24 0.37
CA LEU A 497 -20.81 -29.55 -0.23
C LEU A 497 -19.98 -30.60 0.52
N SER A 498 -20.59 -31.72 0.86
CA SER A 498 -19.89 -32.89 1.41
C SER A 498 -19.82 -33.97 0.34
N ILE A 499 -18.61 -34.28 -0.09
CA ILE A 499 -18.34 -35.25 -1.16
C ILE A 499 -17.95 -36.59 -0.54
N ALA A 500 -18.47 -37.68 -1.11
CA ALA A 500 -18.22 -39.04 -0.68
C ALA A 500 -17.58 -39.85 -1.81
N LYS A 501 -16.62 -40.75 -1.48
CA LYS A 501 -16.00 -41.65 -2.49
C LYS A 501 -16.97 -42.70 -3.01
N ALA A 502 -17.86 -43.13 -2.11
CA ALA A 502 -18.91 -44.11 -2.33
C ALA A 502 -20.05 -43.79 -1.34
N ALA A 503 -21.19 -44.46 -1.48
CA ALA A 503 -22.31 -44.29 -0.55
C ALA A 503 -21.82 -44.40 0.91
N ASN A 504 -22.09 -43.36 1.71
CA ASN A 504 -21.73 -43.25 3.12
C ASN A 504 -20.22 -43.32 3.45
N THR A 505 -19.33 -43.07 2.48
CA THR A 505 -17.89 -42.97 2.73
C THR A 505 -17.43 -41.53 2.52
N PRO A 506 -17.33 -40.71 3.59
CA PRO A 506 -16.87 -39.32 3.50
C PRO A 506 -15.54 -39.21 2.76
N TRP A 507 -15.37 -38.14 1.99
CA TRP A 507 -14.13 -37.86 1.30
C TRP A 507 -13.55 -36.51 1.68
N TYR A 508 -14.25 -35.44 1.34
CA TYR A 508 -13.88 -34.07 1.67
C TYR A 508 -15.13 -33.20 1.69
N ASP A 509 -15.04 -32.11 2.43
CA ASP A 509 -15.99 -31.01 2.35
C ASP A 509 -15.40 -29.89 1.47
N GLU A 510 -16.26 -29.16 0.77
CA GLU A 510 -15.84 -28.03 -0.04
C GLU A 510 -16.79 -26.83 -0.05
N TYR A 511 -16.20 -25.66 -0.33
CA TYR A 511 -16.89 -24.45 -0.74
C TYR A 511 -16.46 -24.06 -2.16
N ILE A 512 -17.42 -23.64 -2.99
CA ILE A 512 -17.15 -23.14 -4.33
C ILE A 512 -17.36 -21.63 -4.33
N LEU A 513 -16.29 -20.91 -4.68
CA LEU A 513 -16.23 -19.46 -4.71
C LEU A 513 -16.01 -18.98 -6.15
N GLY A 514 -16.74 -17.95 -6.56
CA GLY A 514 -16.59 -17.30 -7.86
C GLY A 514 -16.34 -15.82 -7.68
N SER A 515 -15.95 -15.13 -8.75
CA SER A 515 -15.93 -13.67 -8.70
C SER A 515 -17.34 -13.11 -8.61
N LYS A 516 -17.52 -11.99 -7.92
CA LYS A 516 -18.82 -11.27 -7.91
C LYS A 516 -19.27 -10.85 -9.30
N ALA A 517 -18.32 -10.64 -10.21
CA ALA A 517 -18.54 -10.26 -11.58
C ALA A 517 -18.97 -11.41 -12.50
N GLY A 518 -18.95 -12.66 -12.01
CA GLY A 518 -19.18 -13.85 -12.83
C GLY A 518 -18.09 -14.10 -13.88
N ARG A 519 -16.91 -13.51 -13.69
CA ARG A 519 -15.72 -13.70 -14.54
C ARG A 519 -14.78 -14.76 -13.97
N GLY A 520 -13.97 -15.36 -14.83
CA GLY A 520 -12.91 -16.31 -14.46
C GLY A 520 -13.44 -17.67 -14.05
N ALA A 521 -12.50 -18.53 -13.65
CA ALA A 521 -12.81 -19.82 -13.06
C ALA A 521 -13.21 -19.66 -11.58
N SER A 522 -13.83 -20.68 -11.01
CA SER A 522 -14.12 -20.75 -9.58
C SER A 522 -12.89 -21.19 -8.77
N ILE A 523 -12.80 -20.76 -7.53
CA ILE A 523 -11.89 -21.33 -6.53
C ILE A 523 -12.69 -22.33 -5.68
N VAL A 524 -12.14 -23.51 -5.47
CA VAL A 524 -12.73 -24.51 -4.56
C VAL A 524 -11.87 -24.62 -3.31
N LEU A 525 -12.45 -24.35 -2.15
CA LEU A 525 -11.77 -24.56 -0.87
C LEU A 525 -12.14 -25.95 -0.36
N MET A 526 -11.17 -26.78 0.00
CA MET A 526 -11.40 -28.20 0.27
C MET A 526 -10.75 -28.62 1.59
N THR A 527 -11.42 -29.45 2.39
CA THR A 527 -10.79 -30.13 3.52
C THR A 527 -11.19 -31.60 3.54
N TYR A 528 -10.21 -32.51 3.61
CA TYR A 528 -10.46 -33.96 3.58
C TYR A 528 -11.04 -34.45 4.90
N THR A 529 -12.12 -35.22 4.81
CA THR A 529 -12.90 -35.75 5.94
C THR A 529 -12.86 -37.28 6.03
N ASP A 530 -12.09 -37.94 5.15
CA ASP A 530 -11.92 -39.40 5.11
C ASP A 530 -10.95 -39.96 6.16
N GLY A 531 -10.50 -39.12 7.10
CA GLY A 531 -9.51 -39.48 8.12
C GLY A 531 -8.07 -39.61 7.60
N THR A 532 -7.82 -39.38 6.30
CA THR A 532 -6.45 -39.40 5.77
C THR A 532 -5.73 -38.09 6.10
N ALA A 533 -4.52 -38.20 6.66
CA ALA A 533 -3.68 -37.03 6.90
C ALA A 533 -3.28 -36.39 5.56
N LYS A 534 -3.43 -35.06 5.47
CA LYS A 534 -2.99 -34.26 4.32
C LYS A 534 -2.01 -33.19 4.79
N ASN A 535 -1.04 -32.88 3.94
CA ASN A 535 -0.26 -31.66 4.11
C ASN A 535 -0.99 -30.51 3.43
N TYR A 536 -1.58 -29.60 4.20
CA TYR A 536 -2.19 -28.38 3.66
C TYR A 536 -1.19 -27.25 3.50
N LYS A 537 0.00 -27.35 4.13
CA LYS A 537 0.93 -26.25 4.27
C LYS A 537 1.95 -26.18 3.13
N ASP A 538 2.13 -24.98 2.58
CA ASP A 538 3.15 -24.62 1.58
C ASP A 538 3.20 -25.60 0.39
N ASN A 539 2.03 -26.08 -0.04
CA ASN A 539 1.92 -26.90 -1.24
C ASN A 539 2.39 -26.11 -2.47
N PRO A 540 2.98 -26.78 -3.48
CA PRO A 540 3.43 -26.14 -4.71
C PRO A 540 2.23 -25.79 -5.60
N VAL A 541 1.42 -24.84 -5.13
CA VAL A 541 0.18 -24.37 -5.74
C VAL A 541 0.17 -22.84 -5.75
N THR A 542 -0.35 -22.27 -6.83
CA THR A 542 -0.47 -20.82 -7.00
C THR A 542 -1.84 -20.46 -7.56
N LEU A 543 -2.46 -19.41 -7.03
CA LEU A 543 -3.69 -18.84 -7.55
C LEU A 543 -3.38 -17.48 -8.19
N GLY A 544 -3.55 -17.38 -9.50
CA GLY A 544 -3.47 -16.11 -10.22
C GLY A 544 -4.80 -15.39 -10.19
N LEU A 545 -4.85 -14.28 -9.47
CA LEU A 545 -6.03 -13.46 -9.27
C LEU A 545 -5.88 -12.15 -10.04
N ARG A 546 -6.76 -11.91 -11.02
CA ARG A 546 -6.85 -10.60 -11.65
C ARG A 546 -7.82 -9.69 -10.91
N ALA A 547 -7.39 -8.46 -10.72
CA ALA A 547 -8.16 -7.42 -10.05
C ALA A 547 -7.90 -6.07 -10.72
N ASP A 548 -8.93 -5.23 -10.78
CA ASP A 548 -8.78 -3.87 -11.34
C ASP A 548 -7.83 -3.03 -10.48
N ARG A 549 -7.73 -3.36 -9.18
CA ARG A 549 -6.91 -2.66 -8.19
C ARG A 549 -6.10 -3.67 -7.39
N PRO A 550 -5.04 -4.28 -7.96
CA PRO A 550 -4.31 -5.36 -7.30
C PRO A 550 -3.68 -4.91 -5.97
N GLY A 551 -3.28 -3.64 -5.85
CA GLY A 551 -2.80 -3.04 -4.60
C GLY A 551 -3.81 -3.11 -3.46
N ASP A 552 -5.11 -2.92 -3.73
CA ASP A 552 -6.16 -2.96 -2.71
C ASP A 552 -6.35 -4.38 -2.17
N TYR A 553 -6.25 -5.39 -3.03
CA TYR A 553 -6.30 -6.79 -2.61
C TYR A 553 -5.07 -7.19 -1.80
N ALA A 554 -3.87 -6.82 -2.24
CA ALA A 554 -2.65 -7.06 -1.46
C ALA A 554 -2.75 -6.43 -0.07
N LYS A 555 -3.28 -5.22 0.04
CA LYS A 555 -3.54 -4.59 1.33
C LYS A 555 -4.57 -5.35 2.17
N ARG A 556 -5.71 -5.73 1.60
CA ARG A 556 -6.75 -6.48 2.35
C ARG A 556 -6.19 -7.78 2.91
N ILE A 557 -5.37 -8.48 2.13
CA ILE A 557 -4.67 -9.70 2.55
C ILE A 557 -3.74 -9.41 3.74
N PHE A 558 -2.93 -8.36 3.65
CA PHE A 558 -2.08 -7.92 4.76
C PHE A 558 -2.88 -7.54 6.02
N ASP A 559 -3.95 -6.75 5.85
CA ASP A 559 -4.83 -6.32 6.95
C ASP A 559 -5.53 -7.52 7.63
N ALA A 560 -5.80 -8.60 6.88
CA ALA A 560 -6.32 -9.86 7.40
C ALA A 560 -5.24 -10.71 8.12
N GLY A 561 -4.06 -10.14 8.39
CA GLY A 561 -2.94 -10.78 9.07
C GLY A 561 -2.23 -11.84 8.23
N LYS A 562 -2.38 -11.80 6.90
CA LYS A 562 -1.71 -12.73 5.99
C LYS A 562 -0.44 -12.13 5.40
N THR A 563 0.41 -12.98 4.83
CA THR A 563 1.74 -12.56 4.36
C THR A 563 1.64 -11.96 2.96
N VAL A 564 2.17 -10.75 2.76
CA VAL A 564 2.43 -10.17 1.43
C VAL A 564 3.94 -10.21 1.19
N THR A 565 4.39 -11.10 0.32
CA THR A 565 5.82 -11.30 0.03
C THR A 565 6.34 -10.28 -0.98
N ARG A 566 5.47 -9.73 -1.81
CA ARG A 566 5.78 -8.63 -2.73
C ARG A 566 4.52 -7.80 -3.01
N ALA A 567 4.59 -6.51 -2.75
CA ALA A 567 3.53 -5.59 -3.13
C ALA A 567 3.40 -5.53 -4.68
N PRO A 568 2.18 -5.34 -5.22
CA PRO A 568 1.97 -5.18 -6.65
C PRO A 568 2.81 -4.05 -7.24
N ALA A 569 3.66 -4.40 -8.20
CA ALA A 569 4.52 -3.48 -8.95
C ALA A 569 4.59 -3.94 -10.40
N ALA A 570 5.02 -3.07 -11.32
CA ALA A 570 5.17 -3.41 -12.74
C ALA A 570 5.95 -4.73 -12.90
N ALA A 571 5.44 -5.62 -13.76
CA ALA A 571 6.08 -6.88 -14.05
C ALA A 571 7.46 -6.65 -14.67
N THR A 572 8.40 -7.51 -14.33
CA THR A 572 9.74 -7.52 -14.95
C THR A 572 9.78 -8.43 -16.17
N GLU A 573 8.81 -9.35 -16.26
CA GLU A 573 8.65 -10.33 -17.32
C GLU A 573 7.97 -9.68 -18.53
N ALA A 574 8.68 -9.62 -19.66
CA ALA A 574 8.16 -9.02 -20.89
C ALA A 574 6.80 -9.62 -21.33
N ALA A 575 6.55 -10.90 -21.04
CA ALA A 575 5.30 -11.59 -21.35
C ALA A 575 4.08 -11.07 -20.58
N LEU A 576 4.29 -10.36 -19.48
CA LEU A 576 3.23 -9.77 -18.65
C LEU A 576 2.99 -8.28 -18.98
N GLY A 577 3.82 -7.68 -19.85
CA GLY A 577 3.72 -6.28 -20.26
C GLY A 577 3.74 -5.32 -19.06
N ASP A 578 2.90 -4.29 -19.11
CA ASP A 578 2.78 -3.28 -18.04
C ASP A 578 1.89 -3.73 -16.86
N ALA A 579 1.60 -5.03 -16.75
CA ALA A 579 0.76 -5.54 -15.66
C ALA A 579 1.43 -5.29 -14.30
N LEU A 580 0.62 -4.92 -13.30
CA LEU A 580 1.07 -4.92 -11.91
C LEU A 580 0.98 -6.34 -11.37
N VAL A 581 2.06 -6.83 -10.75
CA VAL A 581 2.16 -8.18 -10.19
C VAL A 581 2.65 -8.09 -8.75
N GLY A 582 1.85 -8.66 -7.83
CA GLY A 582 2.19 -8.84 -6.43
C GLY A 582 2.07 -10.30 -6.00
N TYR A 583 2.68 -10.63 -4.87
CA TYR A 583 2.64 -11.96 -4.29
C TYR A 583 2.23 -11.89 -2.82
N ALA A 584 1.35 -12.79 -2.44
CA ALA A 584 0.94 -13.01 -1.07
C ALA A 584 0.78 -14.50 -0.78
N LYS A 585 0.50 -14.84 0.46
CA LYS A 585 0.15 -16.19 0.90
C LYS A 585 -1.11 -16.16 1.76
N ASP A 586 -1.96 -17.16 1.62
CA ASP A 586 -3.05 -17.39 2.57
C ASP A 586 -2.54 -18.07 3.87
N ALA A 587 -3.47 -18.51 4.74
CA ALA A 587 -3.12 -19.13 6.02
C ALA A 587 -2.36 -20.46 5.88
N ASP A 588 -2.63 -21.18 4.80
CA ASP A 588 -2.04 -22.49 4.48
C ASP A 588 -0.78 -22.35 3.63
N GLY A 589 -0.38 -21.12 3.28
CA GLY A 589 0.82 -20.86 2.49
C GLY A 589 0.62 -20.98 0.99
N THR A 590 -0.63 -21.12 0.51
CA THR A 590 -0.95 -21.07 -0.93
C THR A 590 -0.52 -19.72 -1.48
N VAL A 591 0.27 -19.72 -2.56
CA VAL A 591 0.73 -18.47 -3.16
C VAL A 591 -0.42 -17.81 -3.92
N LEU A 592 -0.67 -16.54 -3.63
CA LEU A 592 -1.61 -15.69 -4.36
C LEU A 592 -0.79 -14.74 -5.24
N GLU A 593 -0.83 -14.93 -6.55
CA GLU A 593 -0.28 -14.00 -7.54
C GLU A 593 -1.38 -13.01 -7.92
N ILE A 594 -1.21 -11.75 -7.54
CA ILE A 594 -2.24 -10.71 -7.68
C ILE A 594 -1.85 -9.82 -8.87
N LEU A 595 -2.63 -9.89 -9.94
CA LEU A 595 -2.37 -9.22 -11.21
C LEU A 595 -3.37 -8.10 -11.47
N SER A 596 -2.96 -7.05 -12.18
CA SER A 596 -3.92 -6.10 -12.74
C SER A 596 -4.80 -6.76 -13.80
N SER A 597 -6.11 -6.46 -13.80
CA SER A 597 -6.98 -6.79 -14.93
C SER A 597 -6.44 -6.14 -16.22
N PRO A 598 -6.54 -6.80 -17.40
CA PRO A 598 -6.34 -6.10 -18.65
C PRO A 598 -7.42 -5.00 -18.78
N ASN A 599 -7.00 -3.81 -19.22
CA ASN A 599 -7.88 -2.67 -19.47
C ASN A 599 -8.94 -2.98 -20.54
#